data_AF-A0A5C9A5I4-F1
#
_entry.id   AF-A0A5C9A5I4-F1
#
_cell.length_a   1.000
_cell.length_b   1.000
_cell.length_c   1.000
_cell.angle_alpha   90.00
_cell.angle_beta   90.00
_cell.angle_gamma   90.00
#
_symmetry.space_group_name_H-M   'P 1'
#
loop_
_entity.id
_entity.type
_entity.pdbx_description
1 polymer ?
#
loop_
_entity_poly.entity_id
_entity_poly.type
_entity_poly.pdbx_seq_one_letter_code
_entity_poly.pdbx_strand_id
1 'polypeptide(L)' 'MYDSVAAPVPPERDKEDAFKARMTDQCREIRNYRNSVLLTEGRWLSLDEAAAEWIARFAASYARRHDSVA' A
#
# COMPACT_ATOMS: atom_id res chain seq x y z
N MET A 1 4.76 18.08 38.62
CA MET A 1 3.75 18.12 37.55
C MET A 1 4.46 18.50 36.27
N TYR A 2 4.89 17.53 35.48
CA TYR A 2 5.53 17.80 34.19
C TYR A 2 4.44 18.25 33.22
N ASP A 3 4.14 19.55 33.24
CA ASP A 3 3.54 20.21 32.10
C ASP A 3 4.70 20.77 31.25
N SER A 4 5.38 19.84 30.59
CA SER A 4 6.42 20.14 29.61
C SER A 4 5.80 19.90 28.25
N VAL A 5 5.27 20.99 27.69
CA VAL A 5 5.19 21.31 26.26
C VAL A 5 5.47 20.12 25.36
N ALA A 6 4.41 19.51 24.80
CA ALA A 6 4.56 18.61 23.68
C ALA A 6 5.32 19.36 22.59
N ALA A 7 6.62 19.09 22.47
CA ALA A 7 7.40 19.53 21.34
C ALA A 7 6.64 19.14 20.07
N PRO A 8 6.60 19.99 19.02
CA PRO A 8 6.05 19.57 17.74
C PRO A 8 6.81 18.31 17.34
N VAL A 9 6.09 17.19 17.37
CA VAL A 9 6.72 15.90 17.17
C VAL A 9 7.35 15.91 15.78
N PRO A 10 8.59 15.41 15.62
CA PRO A 10 9.34 15.57 14.38
C PRO A 10 8.55 15.06 13.16
N PRO A 11 8.77 15.63 11.97
CA PRO A 11 8.08 15.28 10.71
C PRO A 11 8.33 13.83 10.22
N GLU A 12 9.04 13.02 11.00
CA GLU A 12 9.26 11.60 10.71
C GLU A 12 7.98 10.76 10.86
N ARG A 13 7.08 11.12 11.78
CA ARG A 13 5.80 10.41 11.96
C ARG A 13 4.94 10.45 10.70
N ASP A 14 4.91 11.59 10.02
CA ASP A 14 4.12 11.76 8.80
C ASP A 14 4.63 10.88 7.66
N LYS A 15 5.95 10.63 7.60
CA LYS A 15 6.56 9.73 6.59
C LYS A 15 6.26 8.27 6.89
N GLU A 16 6.34 7.86 8.15
CA GLU A 16 5.97 6.50 8.57
C GLU A 16 4.48 6.23 8.35
N ASP A 17 3.62 7.19 8.68
CA ASP A 17 2.18 7.05 8.53
C ASP A 17 1.79 7.03 7.05
N ALA A 18 2.42 7.87 6.22
CA ALA A 18 2.27 7.80 4.76
C ALA A 18 2.76 6.46 4.19
N PHE A 19 3.86 5.91 4.73
CA PHE A 19 4.35 4.59 4.32
C PHE A 19 3.39 3.47 4.71
N LYS A 20 2.90 3.45 5.95
CA LYS A 20 1.91 2.46 6.43
C LYS A 20 0.60 2.55 5.64
N ALA A 21 0.15 3.76 5.32
CA ALA A 21 -1.02 3.97 4.47
C ALA A 21 -0.81 3.37 3.06
N ARG A 22 0.34 3.63 2.43
CA ARG A 22 0.69 3.01 1.12
C ARG A 22 0.72 1.49 1.19
N MET A 23 1.29 0.90 2.25
CA MET A 23 1.29 -0.56 2.41
C MET A 23 -0.11 -1.15 2.57
N THR A 24 -0.98 -0.48 3.31
CA THR A 24 -2.38 -0.91 3.47
C THR A 24 -3.14 -0.84 2.15
N ASP A 25 -2.91 0.22 1.37
CA ASP A 25 -3.50 0.38 0.04
C ASP A 25 -3.01 -0.69 -0.93
N GLN A 26 -1.70 -0.99 -0.99
CA GLN A 26 -1.19 -2.09 -1.83
C GLN A 26 -1.83 -3.43 -1.49
N CYS A 27 -1.98 -3.75 -0.20
CA CYS A 27 -2.69 -4.95 0.24
C CYS A 27 -4.16 -4.98 -0.21
N ARG A 28 -4.83 -3.82 -0.27
CA ARG A 28 -6.20 -3.71 -0.82
C ARG A 28 -6.21 -4.00 -2.32
N GLU A 29 -5.28 -3.41 -3.07
CA GLU A 29 -5.19 -3.62 -4.52
C GLU A 29 -4.90 -5.08 -4.89
N ILE A 30 -4.03 -5.76 -4.16
CA ILE A 30 -3.75 -7.19 -4.36
C ILE A 30 -5.00 -8.04 -4.13
N ARG A 31 -5.79 -7.74 -3.08
CA ARG A 31 -7.06 -8.43 -2.82
C ARG A 31 -8.10 -8.17 -3.91
N ASN A 32 -8.21 -6.92 -4.38
CA ASN A 32 -9.11 -6.56 -5.46
C ASN A 32 -8.73 -7.28 -6.76
N TYR A 33 -7.43 -7.34 -7.06
CA TYR A 33 -6.92 -8.06 -8.22
C TYR A 33 -7.24 -9.55 -8.16
N ARG A 34 -6.98 -10.21 -7.03
CA ARG A 34 -7.34 -11.62 -6.81
C ARG A 34 -8.82 -11.88 -7.05
N ASN A 35 -9.69 -11.04 -6.50
CA ASN A 35 -11.14 -11.17 -6.69
C ASN A 35 -11.53 -10.92 -8.14
N SER A 36 -10.94 -9.93 -8.80
CA SER A 36 -11.17 -9.65 -10.21
C SER A 36 -10.78 -10.85 -11.07
N VAL A 37 -9.60 -11.42 -10.88
CA VAL A 37 -9.14 -12.61 -11.62
C VAL A 37 -10.09 -13.79 -11.43
N LEU A 38 -10.59 -14.00 -10.22
CA LEU A 38 -11.59 -15.04 -9.99
C LEU A 38 -12.89 -14.76 -10.76
N LEU A 39 -13.38 -13.52 -10.75
CA LEU A 39 -14.64 -13.15 -11.38
C LEU A 39 -14.56 -13.07 -12.92
N THR A 40 -13.43 -12.64 -13.46
CA THR A 40 -13.27 -12.38 -14.90
C THR A 40 -12.57 -13.51 -15.64
N GLU A 41 -11.69 -14.25 -14.97
CA GLU A 41 -10.89 -15.33 -15.57
C GLU A 41 -11.22 -16.71 -14.96
N GLY A 42 -11.97 -16.78 -13.85
CA GLY A 42 -12.29 -18.04 -13.18
C GLY A 42 -11.11 -18.69 -12.46
N ARG A 43 -9.94 -18.04 -12.41
CA ARG A 43 -8.74 -18.58 -11.75
C ARG A 43 -8.76 -18.26 -10.26
N TRP A 44 -8.52 -19.27 -9.44
CA TRP A 44 -8.24 -19.09 -8.02
C TRP A 44 -6.75 -18.85 -7.83
N LEU A 45 -6.40 -17.70 -7.26
CA LEU A 45 -5.04 -17.38 -6.84
C LEU A 45 -4.92 -17.45 -5.33
N SER A 46 -3.79 -17.94 -4.83
CA SER A 46 -3.33 -17.67 -3.47
C SER A 46 -2.98 -16.18 -3.30
N LEU A 47 -2.77 -15.74 -2.06
CA LEU A 47 -2.32 -14.37 -1.80
C LEU A 47 -0.93 -14.12 -2.38
N ASP A 48 -0.03 -15.11 -2.32
CA ASP A 48 1.34 -14.98 -2.82
C ASP A 48 1.37 -14.92 -4.35
N GLU A 49 0.57 -15.75 -5.03
CA GLU A 49 0.44 -15.70 -6.50
C GLU A 49 -0.19 -14.38 -6.96
N ALA A 50 -1.25 -13.93 -6.28
CA ALA A 50 -1.87 -12.64 -6.58
C ALA A 50 -0.91 -11.47 -6.36
N ALA A 51 -0.10 -11.52 -5.29
CA ALA A 51 0.92 -10.51 -5.03
C ALA A 51 2.00 -10.51 -6.12
N ALA A 52 2.53 -11.68 -6.51
CA ALA A 52 3.54 -11.80 -7.55
C ALA A 52 3.03 -11.29 -8.91
N GLU A 53 1.85 -11.72 -9.34
CA GLU A 53 1.22 -11.25 -10.58
C GLU A 53 0.91 -9.74 -10.52
N TRP A 54 0.39 -9.24 -9.40
CA TRP A 54 0.08 -7.83 -9.24
C TRP A 54 1.33 -6.96 -9.27
N ILE A 55 2.41 -7.37 -8.61
CA ILE A 55 3.69 -6.66 -8.62
C ILE A 55 4.24 -6.58 -10.05
N ALA A 56 4.27 -7.70 -10.76
CA ALA A 56 4.78 -7.76 -12.13
C ALA A 56 3.99 -6.85 -13.10
N ARG A 57 2.67 -6.71 -12.90
CA ARG A 57 1.79 -5.97 -13.81
C ARG A 57 1.57 -4.51 -13.43
N PHE A 58 1.50 -4.20 -12.13
CA PHE A 58 0.96 -2.94 -11.65
C PHE A 58 1.89 -2.16 -10.71
N ALA A 59 2.95 -2.75 -10.13
CA ALA A 59 3.81 -2.07 -9.16
C ALA A 59 4.44 -0.78 -9.72
N ALA A 60 4.93 -0.80 -10.97
CA ALA A 60 5.52 0.38 -11.58
C ALA A 60 4.51 1.53 -11.78
N SER A 61 3.28 1.19 -12.18
CA SER A 61 2.20 2.17 -12.32
C SER A 61 1.71 2.69 -10.96
N TYR A 62 1.71 1.82 -9.95
CA TYR A 62 1.39 2.19 -8.58
C TYR A 62 2.44 3.15 -8.01
N ALA A 63 3.73 2.83 -8.15
CA ALA A 63 4.84 3.68 -7.71
C ALA A 63 4.74 5.08 -8.33
N ARG A 64 4.59 5.19 -9.66
CA ARG A 64 4.42 6.50 -10.33
C ARG A 64 3.27 7.35 -9.81
N ARG A 65 2.18 6.75 -9.34
CA ARG A 65 1.03 7.47 -8.78
C ARG A 65 1.30 7.98 -7.37
N HIS A 66 2.17 7.29 -6.64
CA HIS A 66 2.46 7.56 -5.23
C HIS A 66 3.82 8.25 -5.01
N ASP A 67 4.64 8.39 -6.05
CA ASP A 67 5.92 9.15 -6.05
C ASP A 67 5.70 10.67 -6.15
N SER A 68 4.45 11.14 -6.24
CA SER A 68 4.09 12.56 -6.26
C SER A 68 4.13 13.21 -4.88
N VAL A 69 5.20 13.03 -4.11
CA VAL A 69 5.55 13.88 -2.96
C VAL A 69 7.08 13.93 -2.87
N ALA A 70 7.67 14.86 -3.62
CA ALA A 70 9.02 15.38 -3.40
C ALA A 70 8.93 16.90 -3.27
#